data_AF-A0A0Q7SNT7-F1
#
_entry.id   AF-A0A0Q7SNT7-F1
#
_cell.length_a   1.000
_cell.length_b   1.000
_cell.length_c   1.000
_cell.angle_alpha   90.00
_cell.angle_beta   90.00
_cell.angle_gamma   90.00
#
_symmetry.space_group_name_H-M   'P 1'
#
loop_
_entity.id
_entity.type
_entity.pdbx_description
1 polymer ?
#
loop_
_entity_poly.entity_id
_entity_poly.type
_entity_poly.pdbx_seq_one_letter_code
_entity_poly.pdbx_strand_id
1 'polypeptide(L)'
;MEAAAPPKSLPARMLGWMGAEAPKLIASVVVLVLGFWIKDSVDLAIKQRQLDLSYTKEMLGLLQKLTEEEDLDKLRNSAVVLASFGEPALPALLMELRRPGLHALAAVWGLEAMAVREPQTLCRVLPPLLLKRNRHYDIGAHRELLGLIGDNGCRKALPQLRRYRDFVDAAVAGKPAELGQRLRDEVAAPAEAYPRLKQAVDEAITNLE
;
A
#
# COMPACT_ATOMS: atom_id res chain seq x y z
N MET A 1 -63.60 51.52 16.12
CA MET A 1 -62.35 50.73 16.13
C MET A 1 -62.75 49.29 15.97
N GLU A 2 -62.67 48.75 14.75
CA GLU A 2 -62.92 47.34 14.49
C GLU A 2 -61.73 46.82 13.69
N ALA A 3 -60.92 45.98 14.32
CA ALA A 3 -59.68 45.45 13.75
C ALA A 3 -60.02 44.27 12.82
N ALA A 4 -59.80 44.44 11.52
CA ALA A 4 -59.92 43.37 10.54
C ALA A 4 -58.75 42.37 10.70
N ALA A 5 -59.09 41.09 10.86
CA ALA A 5 -58.13 39.99 10.95
C ALA A 5 -57.39 39.77 9.61
N PRO A 6 -56.10 39.37 9.63
CA PRO A 6 -55.31 39.22 8.40
C PRO A 6 -55.73 38.00 7.56
N PRO A 7 -55.57 38.05 6.22
CA PRO A 7 -55.99 36.97 5.32
C PRO A 7 -55.11 35.73 5.50
N LYS A 8 -55.77 34.58 5.71
CA LYS A 8 -55.11 33.27 5.81
C LYS A 8 -54.48 32.87 4.48
N SER A 9 -53.23 32.43 4.53
CA SER A 9 -52.40 32.08 3.37
C SER A 9 -52.98 30.88 2.59
N LEU A 10 -52.78 30.89 1.27
CA LEU A 10 -53.21 29.85 0.30
C LEU A 10 -53.00 28.38 0.74
N PRO A 11 -51.92 27.95 1.43
CA PRO A 11 -51.79 26.57 1.88
C PRO A 11 -52.87 26.15 2.88
N ALA A 12 -53.39 27.07 3.71
CA ALA A 12 -54.45 26.78 4.67
C ALA A 12 -55.82 26.52 4.02
N ARG A 13 -56.01 27.02 2.79
CA ARG A 13 -57.26 26.84 2.02
C ARG A 13 -57.27 25.51 1.25
N MET A 14 -56.11 25.02 0.81
CA MET A 14 -55.98 23.67 0.23
C MET A 14 -56.09 22.56 1.28
N LEU A 15 -55.54 22.75 2.49
CA LEU A 15 -55.66 21.77 3.57
C LEU A 15 -57.11 21.55 4.05
N GLY A 16 -57.99 22.54 3.87
CA GLY A 16 -59.41 22.45 4.26
C GLY A 16 -60.31 21.76 3.23
N TRP A 17 -59.87 21.62 1.97
CA TRP A 17 -60.65 20.98 0.90
C TRP A 17 -60.43 19.47 0.81
N MET A 18 -59.26 18.98 1.24
CA MET A 18 -59.04 17.55 1.46
C MET A 18 -59.49 17.19 2.88
N GLY A 19 -60.71 16.65 2.98
CA GLY A 19 -61.26 16.11 4.23
C GLY A 19 -60.40 14.98 4.84
N ALA A 20 -60.93 14.36 5.89
CA ALA A 20 -60.30 13.44 6.86
C ALA A 20 -59.42 12.25 6.33
N GLU A 21 -59.16 12.16 5.03
CA GLU A 21 -58.30 11.17 4.39
C GLU A 21 -56.89 11.68 4.03
N ALA A 22 -56.66 13.00 4.05
CA ALA A 22 -55.32 13.60 3.84
C ALA A 22 -54.21 13.03 4.76
N PRO A 23 -54.45 12.74 6.05
CA PRO A 23 -53.42 12.17 6.93
C PRO A 23 -52.92 10.79 6.47
N LYS A 24 -53.78 9.99 5.81
CA LYS A 24 -53.43 8.62 5.36
C LYS A 24 -52.51 8.64 4.14
N LEU A 25 -52.70 9.59 3.23
CA LEU A 25 -51.83 9.76 2.05
C LEU A 25 -50.47 10.34 2.44
N ILE A 26 -50.43 11.26 3.41
CA ILE A 26 -49.17 11.76 3.95
C ILE A 26 -48.41 10.63 4.66
N ALA A 27 -49.10 9.80 5.44
CA ALA A 27 -48.47 8.64 6.09
C ALA A 27 -47.90 7.63 5.08
N SER A 28 -48.62 7.30 4.00
CA SER A 28 -48.12 6.37 2.98
C SER A 28 -46.94 6.94 2.19
N VAL A 29 -46.95 8.23 1.88
CA VAL A 29 -45.82 8.93 1.24
C VAL A 29 -44.60 8.97 2.18
N VAL A 30 -44.80 9.26 3.46
CA VAL A 30 -43.70 9.28 4.45
C VAL A 30 -43.08 7.90 4.62
N VAL A 31 -43.89 6.83 4.70
CA VAL A 31 -43.39 5.45 4.78
C VAL A 31 -42.65 5.05 3.50
N LEU A 32 -43.12 5.47 2.32
CA LEU A 32 -42.48 5.18 1.05
C LEU A 32 -41.13 5.91 0.91
N VAL A 33 -41.06 7.18 1.30
CA VAL A 33 -39.81 7.97 1.31
C VAL A 33 -38.81 7.43 2.31
N LEU A 34 -39.25 7.07 3.53
CA LEU A 34 -38.39 6.43 4.53
C LEU A 34 -37.92 5.05 4.07
N GLY A 35 -38.79 4.24 3.47
CA GLY A 35 -38.43 2.95 2.89
C GLY A 35 -37.41 3.06 1.76
N PHE A 36 -37.55 4.08 0.90
CA PHE A 36 -36.61 4.36 -0.18
C PHE A 36 -35.23 4.79 0.35
N TRP A 37 -35.18 5.69 1.33
CA TRP A 37 -33.92 6.12 1.95
C TRP A 37 -33.21 5.01 2.73
N ILE A 38 -33.95 4.15 3.42
CA ILE A 38 -33.39 2.97 4.12
C ILE A 38 -32.87 1.95 3.10
N LYS A 39 -33.60 1.72 2.00
CA LYS A 39 -33.16 0.80 0.94
C LYS A 39 -31.85 1.26 0.29
N ASP A 40 -31.74 2.52 -0.10
CA ASP A 40 -30.55 3.04 -0.77
C ASP A 40 -29.30 3.00 0.14
N SER A 41 -29.47 3.29 1.43
CA SER A 41 -28.37 3.20 2.40
C SER A 41 -27.91 1.77 2.67
N VAL A 42 -28.83 0.80 2.71
CA VAL A 42 -28.51 -0.62 2.90
C VAL A 42 -27.92 -1.23 1.62
N ASP A 43 -28.44 -0.91 0.43
CA ASP A 43 -27.88 -1.37 -0.85
C ASP A 43 -26.45 -0.82 -1.08
N LEU A 44 -26.16 0.41 -0.65
CA LEU A 44 -24.79 0.98 -0.66
C LEU A 44 -23.85 0.25 0.30
N ALA A 45 -24.29 -0.01 1.54
CA ALA A 45 -23.48 -0.69 2.54
C ALA A 45 -23.23 -2.17 2.19
N ILE A 46 -24.20 -2.86 1.59
CA ILE A 46 -24.04 -4.24 1.11
C ILE A 46 -23.07 -4.28 -0.09
N LYS A 47 -23.17 -3.33 -1.02
CA LYS A 47 -22.22 -3.23 -2.15
C LYS A 47 -20.80 -2.93 -1.66
N GLN A 48 -20.62 -2.04 -0.69
CA GLN A 48 -19.31 -1.77 -0.09
C GLN A 48 -18.72 -3.04 0.55
N ARG A 49 -19.50 -3.78 1.35
CA ARG A 49 -19.02 -5.04 1.93
C ARG A 49 -18.70 -6.11 0.87
N GLN A 50 -19.48 -6.19 -0.20
CA GLN A 50 -19.20 -7.12 -1.30
C GLN A 50 -17.92 -6.74 -2.05
N LEU A 51 -17.68 -5.44 -2.27
CA LEU A 51 -16.43 -4.93 -2.85
C LEU A 51 -15.24 -5.24 -1.94
N ASP A 52 -15.34 -4.97 -0.64
CA ASP A 52 -14.26 -5.25 0.32
C ASP A 52 -13.91 -6.75 0.37
N LEU A 53 -14.92 -7.63 0.31
CA LEU A 53 -14.73 -9.07 0.24
C LEU A 53 -14.11 -9.52 -1.09
N SER A 54 -14.53 -8.95 -2.22
CA SER A 54 -13.93 -9.29 -3.52
C SER A 54 -12.48 -8.82 -3.61
N TYR A 55 -12.17 -7.59 -3.17
CA TYR A 55 -10.80 -7.07 -3.13
C TYR A 55 -9.90 -7.92 -2.24
N THR A 56 -10.37 -8.32 -1.05
CA THR A 56 -9.59 -9.17 -0.14
C THR A 56 -9.33 -10.55 -0.74
N LYS A 57 -10.34 -11.12 -1.42
CA LYS A 57 -10.21 -12.43 -2.08
C LYS A 57 -9.26 -12.38 -3.28
N GLU A 58 -9.31 -11.32 -4.08
CA GLU A 58 -8.38 -11.10 -5.18
C GLU A 58 -6.95 -10.93 -4.69
N MET A 59 -6.75 -10.11 -3.64
CA MET A 59 -5.45 -9.96 -3.01
C MET A 59 -4.92 -11.30 -2.50
N LEU A 60 -5.74 -12.08 -1.78
CA LEU A 60 -5.35 -13.42 -1.31
C LEU A 60 -4.98 -14.35 -2.46
N GLY A 61 -5.73 -14.32 -3.56
CA GLY A 61 -5.43 -15.09 -4.76
C GLY A 61 -4.08 -14.69 -5.39
N LEU A 62 -3.74 -13.41 -5.40
CA LEU A 62 -2.44 -12.92 -5.88
C LEU A 62 -1.29 -13.33 -4.94
N LEU A 63 -1.52 -13.29 -3.63
CA LEU A 63 -0.55 -13.74 -2.63
C LEU A 63 -0.23 -15.23 -2.77
N GLN A 64 -1.27 -16.04 -3.01
CA GLN A 64 -1.12 -17.47 -3.25
C GLN A 64 -0.32 -17.71 -4.54
N LYS A 65 -0.65 -17.01 -5.63
CA LYS A 65 0.12 -17.08 -6.89
C LYS A 65 1.58 -16.69 -6.69
N LEU A 66 1.87 -15.63 -5.94
CA LEU A 66 3.25 -15.23 -5.64
C LEU A 66 4.04 -16.27 -4.86
N THR A 67 3.36 -17.17 -4.15
CA THR A 67 3.99 -18.23 -3.37
C THR A 67 4.16 -19.54 -4.14
N GLU A 68 3.19 -19.89 -4.98
CA GLU A 68 3.15 -21.18 -5.67
C GLU A 68 3.73 -21.16 -7.09
N GLU A 69 3.81 -19.99 -7.71
CA GLU A 69 4.26 -19.85 -9.09
C GLU A 69 5.78 -19.81 -9.19
N GLU A 70 6.33 -20.47 -10.21
CA GLU A 70 7.78 -20.50 -10.48
C GLU A 70 8.13 -19.80 -11.81
N ASP A 71 7.13 -19.44 -12.61
CA ASP A 71 7.31 -18.65 -13.82
C ASP A 71 7.49 -17.16 -13.51
N LEU A 72 8.59 -16.59 -14.01
CA LEU A 72 8.98 -15.22 -13.73
C LEU A 72 7.97 -14.18 -14.23
N ASP A 73 7.38 -14.39 -15.41
CA ASP A 73 6.45 -13.43 -16.00
C ASP A 73 5.14 -13.41 -15.22
N LYS A 74 4.65 -14.57 -14.79
CA LYS A 74 3.47 -14.65 -13.93
C LYS A 74 3.72 -14.12 -12.52
N LEU A 75 4.89 -14.37 -11.95
CA LEU A 75 5.30 -13.79 -10.66
C LEU A 75 5.34 -12.25 -10.76
N ARG A 76 5.98 -11.72 -11.81
CA ARG A 76 6.02 -10.29 -12.11
C ARG A 76 4.62 -9.69 -12.18
N ASN A 77 3.76 -10.28 -13.02
CA ASN A 77 2.40 -9.78 -13.22
C ASN A 77 1.63 -9.79 -11.91
N SER A 78 1.77 -10.85 -11.11
CA SER A 78 1.11 -10.96 -9.81
C SER A 78 1.62 -9.90 -8.82
N ALA A 79 2.94 -9.64 -8.77
CA ALA A 79 3.54 -8.62 -7.91
C ALA A 79 3.10 -7.20 -8.30
N VAL A 80 3.08 -6.90 -9.59
CA VAL A 80 2.66 -5.59 -10.12
C VAL A 80 1.17 -5.35 -9.89
N VAL A 81 0.32 -6.37 -10.11
CA VAL A 81 -1.11 -6.25 -9.80
C VAL A 81 -1.31 -6.12 -8.28
N LEU A 82 -0.56 -6.87 -7.48
CA LEU A 82 -0.64 -6.75 -6.02
C LEU A 82 -0.23 -5.35 -5.55
N ALA A 83 0.74 -4.71 -6.19
CA ALA A 83 1.14 -3.33 -5.90
C ALA A 83 0.00 -2.31 -6.10
N SER A 84 -1.00 -2.62 -6.94
CA SER A 84 -2.16 -1.76 -7.16
C SER A 84 -3.03 -1.57 -5.90
N PHE A 85 -2.93 -2.50 -4.94
CA PHE A 85 -3.59 -2.43 -3.64
C PHE A 85 -2.91 -1.44 -2.67
N GLY A 86 -1.72 -0.90 -3.00
CA GLY A 86 -1.04 0.14 -2.22
C GLY A 86 -0.38 -0.37 -0.93
N GLU A 87 -0.32 0.45 0.10
CA GLU A 87 0.29 0.14 1.41
C GLU A 87 -0.07 -1.25 2.01
N PRO A 88 -1.32 -1.75 1.92
CA PRO A 88 -1.67 -3.11 2.37
C PRO A 88 -0.88 -4.25 1.72
N ALA A 89 -0.41 -4.08 0.48
CA ALA A 89 0.39 -5.07 -0.24
C ALA A 89 1.87 -5.07 0.16
N LEU A 90 2.34 -3.99 0.79
CA LEU A 90 3.76 -3.79 1.08
C LEU A 90 4.38 -4.92 1.93
N PRO A 91 3.74 -5.43 3.00
CA PRO A 91 4.31 -6.53 3.79
C PRO A 91 4.54 -7.81 2.97
N ALA A 92 3.66 -8.09 2.01
CA ALA A 92 3.78 -9.27 1.16
C ALA A 92 4.91 -9.13 0.15
N LEU A 93 5.02 -7.99 -0.53
CA LEU A 93 6.14 -7.71 -1.43
C LEU A 93 7.48 -7.75 -0.68
N LEU A 94 7.54 -7.18 0.53
CA LEU A 94 8.73 -7.25 1.38
C LEU A 94 9.03 -8.67 1.88
N MET A 95 8.03 -9.54 1.99
CA MET A 95 8.23 -10.95 2.31
C MET A 95 8.81 -11.72 1.12
N GLU A 96 8.29 -11.49 -0.09
CA GLU A 96 8.82 -12.09 -1.32
C GLU A 96 10.23 -11.58 -1.62
N LEU A 97 10.54 -10.32 -1.33
CA LEU A 97 11.90 -9.75 -1.45
C LEU A 97 12.92 -10.48 -0.57
N ARG A 98 12.48 -11.13 0.52
CA ARG A 98 13.38 -11.97 1.33
C ARG A 98 13.72 -13.25 0.58
N ARG A 99 12.84 -13.81 -0.24
CA ARG A 99 13.09 -15.09 -0.89
C ARG A 99 14.13 -14.91 -2.01
N PRO A 100 15.15 -15.77 -2.10
CA PRO A 100 16.14 -15.66 -3.15
C PRO A 100 15.55 -15.96 -4.53
N GLY A 101 16.24 -15.54 -5.59
CA GLY A 101 15.89 -15.90 -6.97
C GLY A 101 14.72 -15.10 -7.54
N LEU A 102 13.83 -15.80 -8.26
CA LEU A 102 12.76 -15.18 -9.06
C LEU A 102 11.75 -14.39 -8.21
N HIS A 103 11.48 -14.82 -6.98
CA HIS A 103 10.56 -14.15 -6.06
C HIS A 103 11.06 -12.76 -5.65
N ALA A 104 12.35 -12.62 -5.32
CA ALA A 104 12.93 -11.30 -5.02
C ALA A 104 12.83 -10.37 -6.22
N LEU A 105 13.14 -10.86 -7.42
CA LEU A 105 13.06 -10.06 -8.64
C LEU A 105 11.61 -9.61 -8.93
N ALA A 106 10.63 -10.51 -8.76
CA ALA A 106 9.23 -10.16 -8.88
C ALA A 106 8.78 -9.13 -7.84
N ALA A 107 9.22 -9.27 -6.59
CA ALA A 107 8.95 -8.32 -5.53
C ALA A 107 9.48 -6.91 -5.85
N VAL A 108 10.69 -6.81 -6.43
CA VAL A 108 11.26 -5.53 -6.87
C VAL A 108 10.33 -4.85 -7.88
N TRP A 109 9.87 -5.56 -8.92
CA TRP A 109 8.93 -4.98 -9.90
C TRP A 109 7.60 -4.54 -9.26
N GLY A 110 7.10 -5.28 -8.27
CA GLY A 110 5.94 -4.86 -7.50
C GLY A 110 6.21 -3.59 -6.69
N LEU A 111 7.36 -3.50 -6.01
CA LEU A 111 7.75 -2.33 -5.24
C LEU A 111 8.01 -1.10 -6.14
N GLU A 112 8.62 -1.28 -7.31
CA GLU A 112 8.77 -0.21 -8.32
C GLU A 112 7.41 0.29 -8.82
N ALA A 113 6.50 -0.64 -9.15
CA ALA A 113 5.14 -0.28 -9.55
C ALA A 113 4.39 0.48 -8.44
N MET A 114 4.61 0.10 -7.18
CA MET A 114 4.09 0.83 -6.02
C MET A 114 4.71 2.23 -5.90
N ALA A 115 6.02 2.35 -6.18
CA ALA A 115 6.75 3.61 -6.04
C ALA A 115 6.25 4.71 -6.98
N VAL A 116 5.72 4.34 -8.15
CA VAL A 116 5.08 5.26 -9.09
C VAL A 116 3.88 5.98 -8.46
N ARG A 117 3.14 5.29 -7.58
CA ARG A 117 1.92 5.83 -6.94
C ARG A 117 2.17 6.36 -5.53
N GLU A 118 2.98 5.66 -4.75
CA GLU A 118 3.18 5.91 -3.31
C GLU A 118 4.68 5.98 -2.93
N PRO A 119 5.47 6.87 -3.56
CA PRO A 119 6.92 6.92 -3.34
C PRO A 119 7.27 7.26 -1.89
N GLN A 120 6.44 8.09 -1.23
CA GLN A 120 6.65 8.50 0.16
C GLN A 120 6.53 7.31 1.13
N THR A 121 5.60 6.38 0.87
CA THR A 121 5.41 5.18 1.68
C THR A 121 6.65 4.30 1.63
N LEU A 122 7.20 4.07 0.44
CA LEU A 122 8.43 3.28 0.27
C LEU A 122 9.64 3.98 0.89
N CYS A 123 9.83 5.27 0.64
CA CYS A 123 10.95 6.01 1.23
C CYS A 123 10.92 6.06 2.76
N ARG A 124 9.75 5.87 3.38
CA ARG A 124 9.61 5.72 4.83
C ARG A 124 9.98 4.31 5.31
N VAL A 125 9.62 3.27 4.55
CA VAL A 125 9.70 1.87 4.99
C VAL A 125 11.01 1.18 4.62
N LEU A 126 11.57 1.44 3.44
CA LEU A 126 12.75 0.72 2.94
C LEU A 126 14.04 1.03 3.73
N PRO A 127 14.40 2.30 4.02
CA PRO A 127 15.70 2.61 4.61
C PRO A 127 15.97 1.96 5.99
N PRO A 128 14.98 1.89 6.92
CA PRO A 128 15.15 1.16 8.18
C PRO A 128 15.48 -0.32 8.04
N LEU A 129 15.14 -0.97 6.92
CA LEU A 129 15.40 -2.40 6.70
C LEU A 129 16.90 -2.70 6.55
N LEU A 130 17.68 -1.75 6.03
CA LEU A 130 19.12 -1.91 5.83
C LEU A 130 19.92 -1.87 7.14
N LEU A 131 19.45 -1.10 8.11
CA LEU A 131 20.20 -0.83 9.35
C LEU A 131 19.84 -1.77 10.51
N LYS A 132 18.67 -2.39 10.48
CA LYS A 132 18.20 -3.29 11.54
C LYS A 132 19.04 -4.57 11.59
N ARG A 133 19.42 -4.98 12.79
CA ARG A 133 20.03 -6.29 13.05
C ARG A 133 18.93 -7.36 13.10
N ASN A 134 18.34 -7.69 11.95
CA ASN A 134 17.23 -8.65 11.89
C ASN A 134 17.42 -9.81 10.91
N ARG A 135 18.56 -9.86 10.18
CA ARG A 135 18.97 -11.02 9.37
C ARG A 135 17.84 -11.58 8.47
N HIS A 136 16.95 -10.73 7.99
CA HIS A 136 15.80 -11.15 7.19
C HIS A 136 16.11 -11.15 5.70
N TYR A 137 17.03 -10.29 5.27
CA TYR A 137 17.38 -10.06 3.89
C TYR A 137 18.81 -10.52 3.66
N ASP A 138 19.03 -11.23 2.54
CA ASP A 138 20.39 -11.56 2.11
C ASP A 138 21.06 -10.36 1.42
N ILE A 139 22.31 -10.55 1.00
CA ILE A 139 23.08 -9.49 0.35
C ILE A 139 22.47 -9.04 -0.99
N GLY A 140 21.77 -9.93 -1.69
CA GLY A 140 21.08 -9.60 -2.93
C GLY A 140 19.90 -8.68 -2.66
N ALA A 141 19.04 -9.04 -1.71
CA ALA A 141 17.91 -8.22 -1.29
C ALA A 141 18.34 -6.84 -0.75
N HIS A 142 19.46 -6.76 -0.01
CA HIS A 142 20.04 -5.48 0.39
C HIS A 142 20.43 -4.62 -0.82
N ARG A 143 20.99 -5.21 -1.88
CA ARG A 143 21.33 -4.50 -3.12
C ARG A 143 20.08 -3.97 -3.82
N GLU A 144 19.04 -4.79 -3.94
CA GLU A 144 17.78 -4.35 -4.56
C GLU A 144 17.09 -3.23 -3.75
N LEU A 145 17.12 -3.31 -2.41
CA LEU A 145 16.63 -2.23 -1.54
C LEU A 145 17.38 -0.92 -1.78
N LEU A 146 18.70 -0.96 -1.99
CA LEU A 146 19.49 0.24 -2.27
C LEU A 146 19.10 0.87 -3.60
N GLY A 147 18.95 0.07 -4.66
CA GLY A 147 18.43 0.53 -5.95
C GLY A 147 17.07 1.21 -5.81
N LEU A 148 16.11 0.53 -5.18
CA LEU A 148 14.79 1.09 -4.90
C LEU A 148 14.85 2.42 -4.12
N ILE A 149 15.75 2.58 -3.16
CA ILE A 149 15.90 3.82 -2.39
C ILE A 149 16.48 4.94 -3.26
N GLY A 150 17.51 4.64 -4.05
CA GLY A 150 18.18 5.59 -4.95
C GLY A 150 17.26 6.06 -6.07
N ASP A 151 16.69 5.11 -6.82
CA ASP A 151 15.90 5.35 -8.03
C ASP A 151 14.60 6.11 -7.73
N ASN A 152 14.06 5.95 -6.51
CA ASN A 152 12.85 6.64 -6.08
C ASN A 152 13.12 7.95 -5.31
N GLY A 153 14.37 8.45 -5.31
CA GLY A 153 14.67 9.78 -4.80
C GLY A 153 14.45 9.94 -3.29
N CYS A 154 14.67 8.87 -2.51
CA CYS A 154 14.47 8.87 -1.06
C CYS A 154 15.53 9.68 -0.28
N ARG A 155 15.64 10.99 -0.53
CA ARG A 155 16.71 11.87 0.00
C ARG A 155 16.86 11.86 1.53
N LYS A 156 15.76 11.67 2.27
CA LYS A 156 15.79 11.55 3.75
C LYS A 156 16.55 10.31 4.24
N ALA A 157 16.81 9.34 3.36
CA ALA A 157 17.59 8.14 3.65
C ALA A 157 19.11 8.38 3.63
N LEU A 158 19.60 9.51 3.08
CA LEU A 158 21.05 9.78 2.93
C LEU A 158 21.88 9.51 4.21
N PRO A 159 21.48 9.97 5.41
CA PRO A 159 22.25 9.68 6.63
C PRO A 159 22.32 8.18 6.95
N GLN A 160 21.25 7.44 6.64
CA GLN A 160 21.15 6.01 6.88
C GLN A 160 21.98 5.23 5.85
N LEU A 161 21.97 5.65 4.59
CA LEU A 161 22.79 5.06 3.53
C LEU A 161 24.27 5.28 3.78
N ARG A 162 24.69 6.48 4.20
CA ARG A 162 26.09 6.75 4.57
C ARG A 162 26.55 5.86 5.71
N ARG A 163 25.72 5.70 6.76
CA ARG A 163 26.01 4.76 7.85
C ARG A 163 26.07 3.31 7.38
N TYR A 164 25.19 2.92 6.46
CA TYR A 164 25.22 1.58 5.89
C TYR A 164 26.49 1.36 5.05
N ARG A 165 26.92 2.38 4.28
CA ARG A 165 28.19 2.40 3.54
C ARG A 165 29.37 2.12 4.43
N ASP A 166 29.43 2.71 5.63
CA ASP A 166 30.53 2.46 6.58
C ASP A 166 30.67 0.97 6.94
N PHE A 167 29.54 0.25 7.11
CA PHE A 167 29.57 -1.20 7.35
C PHE A 167 30.05 -1.98 6.12
N VAL A 168 29.65 -1.54 4.92
CA VAL A 168 30.06 -2.17 3.67
C VAL A 168 31.55 -1.92 3.38
N ASP A 169 32.05 -0.70 3.61
CA ASP A 169 33.46 -0.35 3.50
C ASP A 169 34.32 -1.18 4.46
N ALA A 170 33.87 -1.33 5.72
CA ALA A 170 34.54 -2.20 6.67
C ALA A 170 34.56 -3.67 6.19
N ALA A 171 33.47 -4.16 5.60
CA ALA A 171 33.41 -5.52 5.05
C ALA A 171 34.35 -5.71 3.86
N VAL A 172 34.43 -4.74 2.94
CA VAL A 172 35.40 -4.72 1.84
C VAL A 172 36.84 -4.71 2.37
N ALA A 173 37.10 -4.00 3.47
CA ALA A 173 38.39 -3.98 4.16
C ALA A 173 38.68 -5.23 5.02
N GLY A 174 37.90 -6.30 4.89
CA GLY A 174 38.11 -7.57 5.60
C GLY A 174 37.54 -7.62 7.03
N LYS A 175 36.66 -6.69 7.40
CA LYS A 175 35.98 -6.64 8.72
C LYS A 175 34.46 -6.78 8.58
N PRO A 176 33.93 -7.94 8.13
CA PRO A 176 32.52 -8.08 7.77
C PRO A 176 31.58 -8.26 8.96
N ALA A 177 32.09 -8.39 10.19
CA ALA A 177 31.30 -8.79 11.36
C ALA A 177 30.05 -7.91 11.58
N GLU A 178 30.17 -6.59 11.44
CA GLU A 178 29.03 -5.69 11.63
C GLU A 178 28.00 -5.77 10.50
N LEU A 179 28.45 -5.98 9.25
CA LEU A 179 27.56 -6.18 8.11
C LEU A 179 26.86 -7.55 8.21
N GLY A 180 27.59 -8.60 8.59
CA GLY A 180 27.08 -9.95 8.77
C GLY A 180 26.03 -10.07 9.90
N GLN A 181 26.00 -9.15 10.87
CA GLN A 181 24.90 -9.09 11.85
C GLN A 181 23.56 -8.63 11.25
N ARG A 182 23.57 -8.10 10.03
CA ARG A 182 22.38 -7.56 9.33
C ARG A 182 21.91 -8.46 8.20
N LEU A 183 22.83 -9.17 7.55
CA LEU A 183 22.53 -10.12 6.49
C LEU A 183 21.96 -11.43 7.05
N ARG A 184 21.03 -12.04 6.32
CA ARG A 184 20.44 -13.34 6.66
C ARG A 184 21.47 -14.46 6.67
N ASP A 185 22.21 -14.56 5.57
CA ASP A 185 23.07 -15.69 5.26
C ASP A 185 24.54 -15.28 5.25
N GLU A 186 25.41 -16.26 5.47
CA GLU A 186 26.82 -16.09 5.19
C GLU A 186 27.04 -15.88 3.69
N VAL A 187 27.93 -14.97 3.34
CA VAL A 187 28.18 -14.60 1.96
C VAL A 187 29.15 -15.62 1.35
N ALA A 188 28.68 -16.41 0.38
CA ALA A 188 29.48 -17.47 -0.23
C ALA A 188 30.71 -16.95 -1.01
N ALA A 189 30.60 -15.77 -1.63
CA ALA A 189 31.70 -15.12 -2.39
C ALA A 189 31.95 -13.68 -1.89
N PRO A 190 32.52 -13.49 -0.67
CA PRO A 190 32.66 -12.16 -0.06
C PRO A 190 33.50 -11.18 -0.89
N ALA A 191 34.55 -11.69 -1.53
CA ALA A 191 35.48 -10.91 -2.35
C ALA A 191 34.81 -10.24 -3.56
N GLU A 192 33.68 -10.78 -4.04
CA GLU A 192 32.90 -10.20 -5.13
C GLU A 192 31.65 -9.47 -4.63
N ALA A 193 30.97 -10.06 -3.64
CA ALA A 193 29.67 -9.59 -3.20
C ALA A 193 29.76 -8.27 -2.41
N TYR A 194 30.77 -8.07 -1.56
CA TYR A 194 30.93 -6.80 -0.83
C TYR A 194 31.28 -5.63 -1.76
N PRO A 195 32.20 -5.76 -2.73
CA PRO A 195 32.41 -4.71 -3.72
C PRO A 195 31.17 -4.38 -4.56
N ARG A 196 30.38 -5.37 -4.99
CA ARG A 196 29.12 -5.13 -5.72
C ARG A 196 28.08 -4.41 -4.84
N LEU A 197 27.99 -4.79 -3.57
CA LEU A 197 27.12 -4.11 -2.62
C LEU A 197 27.59 -2.66 -2.40
N LYS A 198 28.91 -2.44 -2.29
CA LYS A 198 29.49 -1.09 -2.17
C LYS A 198 29.08 -0.22 -3.36
N GLN A 199 29.25 -0.73 -4.58
CA GLN A 199 28.84 -0.03 -5.79
C GLN A 199 27.37 0.39 -5.73
N ALA A 200 26.47 -0.51 -5.32
CA ALA A 200 25.05 -0.19 -5.20
C ALA A 200 24.76 0.87 -4.12
N VAL A 201 25.49 0.88 -3.00
CA VAL A 201 25.34 1.93 -1.98
C VAL A 201 25.83 3.28 -2.52
N ASP A 202 26.96 3.30 -3.22
CA ASP A 202 27.53 4.53 -3.78
C ASP A 202 26.65 5.11 -4.88
N GLU A 203 26.08 4.26 -5.74
CA GLU A 203 25.10 4.64 -6.77
C GLU A 203 23.83 5.19 -6.13
N ALA A 204 23.27 4.49 -5.13
CA ALA A 204 22.10 4.96 -4.41
C ALA A 204 22.33 6.31 -3.71
N ILE A 205 23.52 6.56 -3.16
CA ILE A 205 23.88 7.87 -2.58
C ILE A 205 23.97 8.93 -3.68
N THR A 206 24.64 8.61 -4.79
CA THR A 206 24.81 9.53 -5.93
C THR A 206 23.48 9.96 -6.52
N ASN A 207 22.51 9.05 -6.63
CA ASN A 207 21.17 9.35 -7.15
C ASN A 207 20.35 10.28 -6.21
N LEU A 208 20.80 10.50 -4.97
CA LEU A 208 20.10 11.28 -3.96
C LEU A 208 20.73 12.64 -3.65
N GLU A 209 21.94 12.89 -4.13
CA GLU A 209 22.67 14.17 -4.01
C GLU A 209 22.29 15.13 -5.14
#